data_AF-A0A2V9LJ92-F1
#
_entry.id   AF-A0A2V9LJ92-F1
#
_cell.length_a   1.000
_cell.length_b   1.000
_cell.length_c   1.000
_cell.angle_alpha   90.00
_cell.angle_beta   90.00
_cell.angle_gamma   90.00
#
_symmetry.space_group_name_H-M   'P 1'
#
loop_
_entity.id
_entity.type
_entity.pdbx_description
1 polymer ?
#
loop_
_entity_poly.entity_id
_entity_poly.type
_entity_poly.pdbx_seq_one_letter_code
_entity_poly.pdbx_strand_id
1 'polypeptide(L)' 'YFHRPEVNAGFINDCGFNSPNRYSARNVEEWIRQEPAIFPPPASLIHCEFMRDLGPVTALYDRYWTEIKAR' A
#
# COMPACT_ATOMS: atom_id res chain seq x y z
N TYR A 1 0.99 -19.21 -6.95
CA TYR A 1 0.02 -18.64 -7.91
C TYR A 1 0.08 -17.11 -7.91
N PHE A 2 -0.31 -16.43 -6.82
CA PHE A 2 -0.36 -14.96 -6.75
C PHE A 2 0.98 -14.23 -7.02
N HIS A 3 2.13 -14.85 -6.72
CA HIS A 3 3.44 -14.24 -7.00
C HIS A 3 3.87 -14.27 -8.48
N ARG A 4 3.10 -14.91 -9.37
CA ARG A 4 3.36 -14.82 -10.81
C ARG A 4 3.11 -13.38 -11.27
N PRO A 5 4.06 -12.71 -11.96
CA PRO A 5 3.95 -11.29 -12.27
C PRO A 5 2.66 -10.88 -12.99
N GLU A 6 2.17 -11.71 -13.90
CA GLU A 6 0.94 -11.52 -14.66
C GLU A 6 -0.32 -11.62 -13.80
N VAL A 7 -0.34 -12.55 -12.85
CA VAL A 7 -1.46 -12.71 -11.91
C VAL A 7 -1.49 -11.56 -10.91
N ASN A 8 -0.32 -11.17 -10.39
CA ASN A 8 -0.20 -10.04 -9.48
C ASN A 8 -0.53 -8.70 -10.14
N ALA A 9 -0.18 -8.52 -11.42
CA ALA A 9 -0.53 -7.35 -12.18
C ALA A 9 -2.04 -7.23 -12.44
N GLY A 10 -2.75 -8.35 -12.65
CA GLY A 10 -4.21 -8.35 -12.69
C GLY A 10 -4.84 -7.75 -11.44
N PHE A 11 -4.34 -8.13 -10.25
CA PHE A 11 -4.76 -7.51 -8.99
C PHE A 11 -4.46 -6.00 -8.93
N ILE A 12 -3.28 -5.56 -9.38
CA ILE A 12 -2.93 -4.13 -9.40
C ILE A 12 -3.88 -3.37 -10.34
N ASN A 13 -4.17 -3.93 -11.53
CA ASN A 13 -5.02 -3.31 -12.53
C ASN A 13 -6.47 -3.19 -12.05
N ASP A 14 -6.99 -4.21 -11.38
CA ASP A 14 -8.38 -4.25 -10.92
C ASP A 14 -8.60 -3.48 -9.61
N CYS A 15 -7.68 -3.61 -8.65
CA CYS A 15 -7.85 -3.06 -7.31
C CYS A 15 -7.16 -1.72 -7.09
N GLY A 16 -6.19 -1.34 -7.94
CA GLY A 16 -5.43 -0.10 -7.80
C GLY A 16 -4.42 -0.08 -6.65
N PHE A 17 -4.20 -1.19 -5.95
CA PHE A 17 -3.18 -1.29 -4.91
C PHE A 17 -1.85 -1.77 -5.48
N ASN A 18 -0.76 -1.09 -5.12
CA ASN A 18 0.59 -1.53 -5.45
C ASN A 18 0.91 -2.88 -4.79
N SER A 19 1.86 -3.62 -5.37
CA SER A 19 2.39 -4.85 -4.81
C SER A 19 3.92 -4.81 -4.71
N PRO A 20 4.52 -5.41 -3.66
CA PRO A 20 5.98 -5.48 -3.51
C PRO A 20 6.69 -6.38 -4.54
N ASN A 21 5.95 -7.05 -5.45
CA ASN A 21 6.56 -7.84 -6.51
C ASN A 21 7.13 -6.93 -7.63
N ARG A 22 8.46 -6.75 -7.61
CA ARG A 22 9.19 -5.90 -8.55
C ARG A 22 8.99 -6.23 -10.04
N TYR A 23 8.50 -7.42 -10.38
CA TYR A 23 8.31 -7.84 -11.78
C TYR A 23 6.90 -7.56 -12.30
N SER A 24 5.92 -7.31 -11.43
CA SER A 24 4.52 -7.12 -11.83
C SER A 24 4.32 -5.87 -12.66
N ALA A 25 5.08 -4.80 -12.40
CA ALA A 25 4.97 -3.52 -13.11
C ALA A 25 5.11 -3.64 -14.64
N ARG A 26 5.75 -4.71 -15.14
CA ARG A 26 5.87 -5.01 -16.59
C ARG A 26 4.55 -5.37 -17.25
N ASN A 27 3.57 -5.86 -16.48
CA ASN A 27 2.25 -6.28 -16.95
C ASN A 27 1.13 -5.35 -16.44
N VAL A 28 1.48 -4.25 -15.74
CA VAL A 28 0.54 -3.23 -15.27
C VAL A 28 0.27 -2.23 -16.38
N GLU A 29 -0.99 -1.81 -16.51
CA GLU A 29 -1.42 -0.82 -17.51
C GLU A 29 -0.65 0.49 -17.35
N GLU A 30 -0.35 1.16 -18.46
CA GLU A 30 0.52 2.34 -18.47
C GLU A 30 0.01 3.45 -17.55
N TRP A 31 -1.30 3.74 -17.62
CA TRP A 31 -1.90 4.82 -16.84
C TRP A 31 -1.84 4.55 -15.34
N ILE A 32 -1.93 3.29 -14.91
CA ILE A 32 -1.77 2.89 -13.49
C ILE A 32 -0.31 3.02 -13.08
N ARG A 33 0.63 2.61 -13.94
CA ARG A 33 2.07 2.70 -13.64
C ARG A 33 2.55 4.15 -13.53
N GLN A 34 1.87 5.05 -14.21
CA GLN A 34 2.12 6.49 -14.17
C GLN A 34 1.36 7.23 -13.06
N GLU A 35 0.44 6.57 -12.34
CA GLU A 35 -0.30 7.16 -11.23
C GLU A 35 0.59 7.23 -9.97
N PRO A 36 1.07 8.42 -9.56
CA PRO A 36 1.97 8.56 -8.42
C PRO A 36 1.34 8.18 -7.07
N ALA A 37 0.01 8.15 -6.94
CA ALA A 37 -0.64 7.64 -5.74
C ALA A 37 -0.47 6.12 -5.59
N ILE A 38 -0.30 5.39 -6.70
CA ILE A 38 -0.11 3.93 -6.72
C ILE A 38 1.39 3.60 -6.79
N PHE A 39 2.13 4.25 -7.69
CA PHE A 39 3.58 4.12 -7.85
C PHE A 39 4.29 5.42 -7.49
N PRO A 40 4.47 5.71 -6.18
CA PRO A 40 5.04 6.97 -5.74
C PRO A 40 6.51 7.13 -6.16
N PRO A 41 6.95 8.37 -6.46
CA PRO A 41 8.36 8.66 -6.66
C PRO A 41 9.18 8.26 -5.42
N PRO A 42 10.39 7.67 -5.58
CA PRO A 42 11.22 7.28 -4.43
C PRO A 42 11.54 8.44 -3.48
N ALA A 43 11.68 9.66 -4.01
CA ALA A 43 11.92 10.87 -3.22
C ALA A 43 10.75 11.20 -2.28
N SER A 44 9.51 10.81 -2.61
CA SER A 44 8.36 11.00 -1.72
C SER A 44 8.39 10.04 -0.54
N LEU A 45 8.91 8.83 -0.74
CA LEU A 45 8.92 7.77 0.27
C LEU A 45 9.88 8.07 1.43
N ILE A 46 10.87 8.95 1.26
CA ILE A 46 11.82 9.33 2.33
C ILE A 46 11.15 10.05 3.50
N HIS A 47 9.97 10.62 3.27
CA HIS A 47 9.18 11.34 4.27
C HIS A 47 8.08 10.46 4.90
N CYS A 48 8.01 9.19 4.51
CA CYS A 48 7.04 8.23 5.03
C CYS A 48 7.67 7.32 6.09
N GLU A 49 6.82 6.74 6.93
CA GLU A 49 7.19 5.70 7.88
C GLU A 49 6.28 4.49 7.71
N PHE A 50 6.85 3.29 7.77
CA PHE A 50 6.05 2.07 7.90
C PHE A 50 5.53 1.96 9.33
N MET A 51 4.22 1.69 9.47
CA MET A 51 3.65 1.36 10.78
C MET A 51 4.41 0.19 11.41
N ARG A 52 4.75 0.33 12.69
CA ARG A 52 5.49 -0.67 13.46
C ARG A 52 4.61 -1.26 14.55
N ASP A 53 4.92 -2.47 14.98
CA ASP A 53 4.31 -3.03 16.17
C ASP A 53 4.72 -2.21 17.41
N LEU A 54 3.72 -1.75 18.16
CA LEU A 54 3.88 -0.98 19.40
C LEU A 54 3.62 -1.83 20.65
N GLY A 55 3.30 -3.13 20.49
CA GLY A 55 2.98 -4.03 21.59
C GLY A 55 1.79 -3.52 22.42
N PRO A 56 1.88 -3.49 23.75
CA PRO A 56 0.77 -3.07 24.62
C PRO A 56 0.25 -1.65 24.37
N VAL A 57 1.08 -0.76 23.79
CA VAL A 57 0.69 0.64 23.49
C VAL A 57 -0.40 0.71 22.40
N THR A 58 -0.52 -0.30 21.54
CA THR A 58 -1.56 -0.36 20.49
C THR A 58 -2.98 -0.18 21.06
N ALA A 59 -3.25 -0.71 22.26
CA ALA A 59 -4.56 -0.58 22.91
C ALA A 59 -4.92 0.88 23.27
N LEU A 60 -3.91 1.73 23.53
CA LEU A 60 -4.12 3.15 23.80
C LEU A 60 -4.56 3.90 22.53
N TYR A 61 -3.94 3.58 21.39
CA TYR A 61 -4.29 4.16 20.10
C TYR A 61 -5.72 3.78 19.67
N ASP A 62 -6.09 2.50 19.84
CA ASP A 62 -7.44 2.00 19.53
C ASP A 62 -8.53 2.69 20.37
N ARG A 63 -8.29 2.86 21.68
CA ARG A 63 -9.22 3.59 22.56
C ARG A 63 -9.42 5.02 22.08
N TYR A 64 -8.34 5.76 21.86
CA TYR A 64 -8.45 7.16 21.44
C TYR A 64 -9.09 7.31 20.07
N TRP A 65 -8.81 6.40 19.13
CA TRP A 65 -9.50 6.40 17.84
C TRP A 65 -11.01 6.17 17.99
N THR A 66 -11.40 5.21 18.84
CA THR A 66 -12.82 4.93 19.13
C THR A 66 -13.52 6.15 19.74
N GLU A 67 -12.89 6.82 20.72
CA GLU A 67 -13.41 8.04 21.33
C GLU A 67 -13.57 9.18 20.33
N ILE A 68 -12.64 9.32 19.37
CA ILE A 68 -12.74 10.30 18.28
C ILE A 68 -13.91 9.96 17.35
N LYS A 69 -14.07 8.68 16.98
CA LYS A 69 -15.10 8.22 16.03
C LYS A 69 -16.51 8.16 16.60
N ALA A 70 -16.66 8.08 17.92
CA ALA A 70 -17.95 8.03 18.61
C ALA A 70 -18.59 9.41 18.85
N ARG A 71 -17.89 10.50 18.51
CA ARG A 71 -18.41 11.87 18.48
C ARG A 71 -18.92 12.21 17.09
#